data_AF-A0A9X3MKM5-F1
#
_entry.id   AF-A0A9X3MKM5-F1
#
_cell.length_a   1.000
_cell.length_b   1.000
_cell.length_c   1.000
_cell.angle_alpha   90.00
_cell.angle_beta   90.00
_cell.angle_gamma   90.00
#
_symmetry.space_group_name_H-M   'P 1'
#
loop_
_entity.id
_entity.type
_entity.pdbx_description
1 polymer ?
#
loop_
_entity_poly.entity_id
_entity_poly.type
_entity_poly.pdbx_seq_one_letter_code
_entity_poly.pdbx_strand_id
1 'polypeptide(L)'
;MLGTLLFLPSLSYGGDFVYVCSLKPFMDTFSQAGRTEAEARQNVRSSCEKQYGEGSIFCKTSDAKCEGSSLRGSSDSDVSDNASAVIYQYRHQTGPSLMLSHDISDLSMYKFDDKMSSFSIPRGWRVRFYVDKNFRGDYYTRDHGSYNADGFEDKISSIKIISR
;
A
#
# COMPACT_ATOMS: atom_id res chain seq x y z
N MET A 1 -14.38 -40.50 -5.28
CA MET A 1 -13.40 -39.49 -4.84
C MET A 1 -13.64 -38.23 -5.67
N LEU A 2 -14.46 -37.30 -5.19
CA LEU A 2 -14.64 -35.98 -5.83
C LEU A 2 -13.97 -34.96 -4.92
N GLY A 3 -12.87 -34.38 -5.41
CA GLY A 3 -12.11 -33.35 -4.71
C GLY A 3 -12.77 -31.99 -4.87
N THR A 4 -13.27 -31.45 -3.77
CA THR A 4 -13.80 -30.09 -3.68
C THR A 4 -12.64 -29.09 -3.80
N LEU A 5 -12.61 -28.32 -4.87
CA LEU A 5 -11.70 -27.18 -5.06
C LEU A 5 -12.09 -26.08 -4.06
N LEU A 6 -11.23 -25.87 -3.05
CA LEU A 6 -11.33 -24.75 -2.13
C LEU A 6 -10.98 -23.45 -2.87
N PHE A 7 -11.98 -22.60 -3.09
CA PHE A 7 -11.78 -21.21 -3.47
C PHE A 7 -11.17 -20.46 -2.28
N LEU A 8 -9.90 -20.08 -2.38
CA LEU A 8 -9.27 -19.10 -1.49
C LEU A 8 -9.61 -17.69 -2.00
N PRO A 9 -10.20 -16.81 -1.19
CA PRO A 9 -10.40 -15.42 -1.59
C PRO A 9 -9.04 -14.71 -1.61
N SER A 10 -8.70 -14.15 -2.77
CA SER A 10 -7.56 -13.26 -2.98
C SER A 10 -7.66 -12.05 -2.06
N LEU A 11 -6.82 -12.02 -1.03
CA LEU A 11 -6.66 -10.86 -0.15
C LEU A 11 -5.95 -9.74 -0.91
N SER A 12 -6.73 -8.71 -1.23
CA SER A 12 -6.31 -7.42 -1.77
C SER A 12 -5.28 -6.77 -0.86
N TYR A 13 -4.03 -6.68 -1.31
CA TYR A 13 -2.95 -5.96 -0.61
C TYR A 13 -3.13 -4.45 -0.83
N GLY A 14 -3.97 -3.83 0.00
CA GLY A 14 -3.92 -2.40 0.29
C GLY A 14 -2.64 -2.11 1.09
N GLY A 15 -2.18 -0.84 1.11
CA GLY A 15 -0.96 -0.45 1.80
C GLY A 15 -0.86 -0.94 3.24
N ASP A 16 0.33 -0.89 3.85
CA ASP A 16 0.56 -1.35 5.22
C ASP A 16 -0.26 -0.52 6.22
N PHE A 17 -1.52 -0.88 6.41
CA PHE A 17 -2.43 -0.31 7.39
C PHE A 17 -2.60 -1.32 8.52
N VAL A 18 -2.42 -0.86 9.75
CA VAL A 18 -2.77 -1.61 10.95
C VAL A 18 -4.03 -1.00 11.55
N TYR A 19 -5.01 -1.84 11.86
CA TYR A 19 -6.20 -1.46 12.60
C TYR A 19 -6.11 -2.06 13.98
N VAL A 20 -6.33 -1.26 15.02
CA VAL A 20 -6.51 -1.72 16.40
C VAL A 20 -7.97 -1.54 16.77
N CYS A 21 -8.65 -2.63 17.07
CA CYS A 21 -10.06 -2.64 17.45
C CYS A 21 -10.21 -3.03 18.92
N SER A 22 -11.12 -2.35 19.62
CA SER A 22 -11.43 -2.59 21.03
C SER A 22 -12.91 -2.88 21.27
N LEU A 23 -13.19 -3.89 22.10
CA LEU A 23 -14.51 -4.18 22.67
C LEU A 23 -14.47 -3.95 24.18
N LYS A 24 -15.53 -3.35 24.73
CA LYS A 24 -15.66 -3.05 26.16
C LYS A 24 -16.98 -3.56 26.74
N PRO A 25 -17.17 -4.88 26.86
CA PRO A 25 -18.31 -5.43 27.58
C PRO A 25 -18.09 -5.29 29.10
N PHE A 26 -19.02 -4.63 29.78
CA PHE A 26 -18.97 -4.39 31.23
C PHE A 26 -17.67 -3.69 31.69
N MET A 27 -16.85 -4.37 32.50
CA MET A 27 -15.60 -3.84 33.05
C MET A 27 -14.36 -4.32 32.29
N ASP A 28 -14.51 -5.24 31.33
CA ASP A 28 -13.38 -5.78 30.57
C ASP A 28 -13.09 -4.95 29.33
N THR A 29 -11.83 -4.96 28.89
CA THR A 29 -11.41 -4.37 27.62
C THR A 29 -10.60 -5.39 26.83
N PHE A 30 -11.07 -5.70 25.63
CA PHE A 30 -10.35 -6.52 24.66
C PHE A 30 -9.85 -5.61 23.57
N SER A 31 -8.57 -5.73 23.21
CA SER A 31 -7.98 -5.00 22.09
C SER A 31 -7.17 -5.94 21.22
N GLN A 32 -7.42 -5.93 19.92
CA GLN A 32 -6.69 -6.75 18.96
C GLN A 32 -6.42 -5.97 17.68
N ALA A 33 -5.39 -6.39 16.96
CA ALA A 33 -4.96 -5.77 15.71
C ALA A 33 -5.27 -6.63 14.48
N GLY A 34 -5.26 -6.03 13.30
CA GLY A 34 -5.39 -6.69 12.00
C GLY A 34 -4.86 -5.81 10.87
N ARG A 35 -4.54 -6.42 9.72
CA ARG A 35 -4.13 -5.72 8.50
C ARG A 35 -5.31 -5.04 7.81
N THR A 36 -6.53 -5.47 8.14
CA THR A 36 -7.77 -4.80 7.74
C THR A 36 -8.64 -4.56 8.98
N GLU A 37 -9.54 -3.57 8.90
CA GLU A 37 -10.50 -3.32 9.98
C GLU A 37 -11.37 -4.56 10.25
N ALA A 38 -11.80 -5.25 9.20
CA ALA A 38 -12.61 -6.48 9.31
C ALA A 38 -11.86 -7.59 10.06
N GLU A 39 -10.58 -7.78 9.76
CA GLU A 39 -9.72 -8.74 10.46
C GLU A 39 -9.55 -8.35 11.93
N ALA A 40 -9.22 -7.09 12.22
CA ALA A 40 -9.06 -6.59 13.59
C ALA A 40 -10.36 -6.76 14.41
N ARG A 41 -11.53 -6.56 13.77
CA ARG A 41 -12.86 -6.81 14.35
C ARG A 41 -13.10 -8.28 14.67
N GLN A 42 -12.74 -9.20 13.78
CA GLN A 42 -12.86 -10.64 14.05
C GLN A 42 -11.89 -11.10 15.14
N ASN A 43 -10.68 -10.55 15.17
CA ASN A 43 -9.68 -10.87 16.19
C ASN A 43 -10.15 -10.44 17.58
N VAL A 44 -10.68 -9.21 17.72
CA VAL A 44 -11.17 -8.72 19.03
C VAL A 44 -12.44 -9.47 19.46
N ARG A 45 -13.35 -9.81 18.52
CA ARG A 45 -14.48 -10.70 18.79
C ARG A 45 -14.02 -12.05 19.33
N SER A 46 -13.09 -12.69 18.65
CA SER A 46 -12.56 -14.00 19.04
C SER A 46 -11.92 -13.94 20.43
N SER A 47 -11.21 -12.86 20.75
CA SER A 47 -10.64 -12.64 22.08
C SER A 47 -11.71 -12.47 23.15
N CYS A 48 -12.80 -11.76 22.85
CA CYS A 48 -13.93 -11.57 23.76
C CYS A 48 -14.71 -12.88 23.97
N GLU A 49 -14.99 -13.63 22.90
CA GLU A 49 -15.72 -14.91 22.96
C GLU A 49 -14.94 -16.01 23.69
N LYS A 50 -13.60 -15.95 23.71
CA LYS A 50 -12.78 -16.83 24.56
C LYS A 50 -13.10 -16.70 26.05
N GLN A 51 -13.54 -15.52 26.49
CA GLN A 51 -13.91 -15.27 27.88
C GLN A 51 -15.41 -15.41 28.12
N TYR A 52 -16.24 -14.94 27.18
CA TYR A 52 -17.68 -14.83 27.35
C TYR A 52 -18.51 -15.90 26.62
N GLY A 53 -17.86 -16.81 25.90
CA GLY A 53 -18.49 -17.87 25.12
C GLY A 53 -18.66 -17.52 23.64
N GLU A 54 -18.62 -18.54 22.79
CA GLU A 54 -18.84 -18.44 21.35
C GLU A 54 -20.24 -17.87 21.05
N GLY A 55 -20.32 -16.89 20.14
CA GLY A 55 -21.58 -16.25 19.79
C GLY A 55 -22.15 -15.32 20.86
N SER A 56 -21.35 -14.95 21.88
CA SER A 56 -21.78 -14.03 22.92
C SER A 56 -22.28 -12.71 22.34
N ILE A 57 -23.46 -12.28 22.78
CA ILE A 57 -24.10 -11.03 22.34
C ILE A 57 -23.29 -9.78 22.68
N PHE A 58 -22.30 -9.90 23.57
CA PHE A 58 -21.41 -8.81 24.01
C PHE A 58 -20.14 -8.71 23.16
N CYS A 59 -19.90 -9.66 22.27
CA CYS A 59 -18.67 -9.77 21.48
C CYS A 59 -18.90 -9.46 19.99
N LYS A 60 -19.93 -8.69 19.65
CA LYS A 60 -20.27 -8.41 18.25
C LYS A 60 -19.20 -7.54 17.59
N THR A 61 -18.81 -7.92 16.38
CA THR A 61 -17.86 -7.12 15.57
C THR A 61 -18.36 -5.70 15.28
N SER A 62 -19.68 -5.50 15.22
CA SER A 62 -20.34 -4.21 15.03
C SER A 62 -20.10 -3.22 16.17
N ASP A 63 -19.86 -3.74 17.37
CA ASP A 63 -19.77 -2.94 18.59
C ASP A 63 -18.32 -2.49 18.86
N ALA A 64 -17.35 -3.06 18.16
CA ALA A 64 -15.94 -2.72 18.32
C ALA A 64 -15.65 -1.28 17.85
N LYS A 65 -14.77 -0.58 18.57
CA LYS A 65 -14.23 0.72 18.17
C LYS A 65 -12.83 0.51 17.60
N CYS A 66 -12.59 0.99 16.38
CA CYS A 66 -11.36 0.70 15.66
C CYS A 66 -10.66 1.98 15.25
N GLU A 67 -9.34 2.00 15.44
CA GLU A 67 -8.45 3.06 14.98
C GLU A 67 -7.46 2.47 13.99
N GLY A 68 -7.32 3.12 12.84
CA GLY A 68 -6.41 2.70 11.77
C GLY A 68 -5.17 3.59 11.73
N SER A 69 -4.01 3.03 11.41
CA SER A 69 -2.78 3.77 11.18
C SER A 69 -1.98 3.16 10.04
N SER A 70 -1.34 4.00 9.23
CA SER A 70 -0.39 3.53 8.22
C SER A 70 0.95 3.23 8.89
N LEU A 71 1.48 2.04 8.65
CA LEU A 71 2.81 1.64 9.08
C LEU A 71 3.82 2.23 8.11
N ARG A 72 4.64 3.16 8.60
CA ARG A 72 5.83 3.60 7.87
C ARG A 72 6.95 2.61 8.13
N GLY A 73 7.11 1.67 7.21
CA GLY A 73 8.32 0.89 7.03
C GLY A 73 8.18 -0.59 7.38
N SER A 74 8.25 -1.41 6.34
CA SER A 74 9.11 -2.60 6.35
C SER A 74 9.67 -2.74 4.94
N SER A 75 10.88 -2.19 4.79
CA SER A 75 11.78 -2.54 3.71
C SER A 75 12.15 -4.01 3.92
N ASP A 76 11.38 -4.94 3.36
CA ASP A 76 11.87 -6.30 3.16
C ASP A 76 11.50 -6.79 1.77
N SER A 77 12.55 -7.28 1.13
CA SER A 77 12.64 -7.65 -0.27
C SER A 77 11.95 -8.99 -0.52
N ASP A 78 10.65 -8.95 -0.80
CA ASP A 78 10.00 -9.99 -1.59
C ASP A 78 9.64 -9.39 -2.94
N VAL A 79 10.12 -10.04 -4.00
CA VAL A 79 9.62 -9.80 -5.37
C VAL A 79 8.15 -10.19 -5.35
N SER A 80 7.29 -9.23 -5.00
CA SER A 80 5.86 -9.36 -5.11
C SER A 80 5.49 -9.24 -6.58
N ASP A 81 4.75 -10.21 -7.10
CA ASP A 81 4.14 -10.14 -8.44
C ASP A 81 3.15 -8.96 -8.60
N ASN A 82 2.89 -8.21 -7.51
CA ASN A 82 2.15 -6.94 -7.48
C ASN A 82 3.02 -5.71 -7.16
N ALA A 83 4.35 -5.84 -7.15
CA ALA A 83 5.23 -4.72 -6.87
C ALA A 83 5.05 -3.64 -7.96
N SER A 84 4.74 -2.43 -7.54
CA SER A 84 4.53 -1.27 -8.42
C SER A 84 5.58 -0.22 -8.13
N ALA A 85 6.12 0.41 -9.17
CA ALA A 85 6.94 1.59 -9.00
C ALA A 85 6.08 2.75 -8.47
N VAL A 86 6.63 3.59 -7.60
CA VAL A 86 5.94 4.73 -7.00
C VAL A 86 6.82 5.96 -7.08
N ILE A 87 6.23 7.09 -7.46
CA ILE A 87 6.89 8.40 -7.45
C ILE A 87 6.29 9.25 -6.34
N TYR A 88 7.12 10.11 -5.74
CA TYR A 88 6.77 10.91 -4.56
C TYR A 88 7.11 12.38 -4.80
N GLN A 89 6.24 13.25 -4.29
CA GLN A 89 6.41 14.69 -4.46
C GLN A 89 7.57 15.23 -3.63
N TYR A 90 7.88 14.62 -2.50
CA TYR A 90 8.98 15.05 -1.63
C TYR A 90 10.12 14.04 -1.65
N ARG A 91 11.26 14.46 -1.09
CA ARG A 91 12.44 13.61 -0.92
C ARG A 91 12.17 12.46 0.07
N HIS A 92 13.02 11.44 0.04
CA HIS A 92 12.99 10.29 0.95
C HIS A 92 11.66 9.51 0.96
N GLN A 93 11.01 9.38 -0.21
CA GLN A 93 9.77 8.61 -0.41
C GLN A 93 8.62 9.08 0.50
N THR A 94 8.43 10.40 0.57
CA THR A 94 7.43 11.03 1.43
C THR A 94 6.47 11.96 0.66
N GLY A 95 5.36 12.33 1.30
CA GLY A 95 4.38 13.25 0.74
C GLY A 95 3.40 12.59 -0.24
N PRO A 96 2.67 13.43 -1.01
CA PRO A 96 1.81 12.95 -2.08
C PRO A 96 2.57 12.04 -3.04
N SER A 97 1.92 10.96 -3.47
CA SER A 97 2.57 9.92 -4.30
C SER A 97 1.64 9.42 -5.40
N LEU A 98 2.26 8.88 -6.45
CA LEU A 98 1.57 8.28 -7.58
C LEU A 98 2.17 6.91 -7.87
N MET A 99 1.32 5.88 -7.85
CA MET A 99 1.68 4.52 -8.21
C MET A 99 1.67 4.36 -9.73
N LEU A 100 2.73 3.78 -10.28
CA LEU A 100 2.91 3.53 -11.71
C LEU A 100 2.43 2.12 -12.04
N SER A 101 1.21 2.01 -12.57
CA SER A 101 0.64 0.74 -13.04
C SER A 101 0.79 0.51 -14.55
N HIS A 102 1.07 1.57 -15.31
CA HIS A 102 1.22 1.59 -16.76
C HIS A 102 2.07 2.79 -17.19
N ASP A 103 2.42 2.87 -18.48
CA ASP A 103 3.06 4.04 -19.05
C ASP A 103 2.16 5.28 -18.91
N ILE A 104 2.71 6.39 -18.42
CA ILE A 104 1.98 7.65 -18.25
C ILE A 104 2.55 8.68 -19.22
N SER A 105 1.81 8.99 -20.28
CA SER A 105 2.23 9.95 -21.31
C SER A 105 2.09 11.41 -20.87
N ASP A 106 1.29 11.72 -19.85
CA ASP A 106 1.12 13.08 -19.33
C ASP A 106 0.79 13.04 -17.83
N LEU A 107 1.74 13.45 -16.99
CA LEU A 107 1.58 13.49 -15.54
C LEU A 107 0.63 14.59 -15.05
N SER A 108 0.30 15.58 -15.87
CA SER A 108 -0.66 16.62 -15.50
C SER A 108 -2.08 16.06 -15.33
N MET A 109 -2.40 14.94 -16.00
CA MET A 109 -3.66 14.19 -15.81
C MET A 109 -3.81 13.68 -14.36
N TYR A 110 -2.68 13.48 -13.67
CA TYR A 110 -2.61 13.04 -12.28
C TYR A 110 -2.23 14.18 -11.31
N LYS A 111 -2.21 15.43 -11.80
CA LYS A 111 -1.72 16.61 -11.06
C LYS A 111 -0.30 16.44 -10.50
N PHE A 112 0.55 15.66 -11.18
CA PHE A 112 1.90 15.27 -10.75
C PHE A 112 3.01 15.76 -11.69
N ASP A 113 2.66 16.53 -12.73
CA ASP A 113 3.61 17.19 -13.65
C ASP A 113 4.59 18.06 -12.85
N ASP A 114 5.89 17.94 -13.12
CA ASP A 114 6.95 18.75 -12.51
C ASP A 114 6.92 18.76 -10.98
N LYS A 115 6.56 17.64 -10.35
CA LYS A 115 6.45 17.54 -8.88
C LYS A 115 7.28 16.44 -8.25
N MET A 116 7.80 15.53 -9.06
CA MET A 116 8.47 14.35 -8.54
C MET A 116 9.86 14.68 -7.98
N SER A 117 10.11 14.33 -6.72
CA SER A 117 11.41 14.52 -6.05
C SER A 117 12.03 13.23 -5.48
N SER A 118 11.29 12.12 -5.40
CA SER A 118 11.87 10.81 -5.10
C SER A 118 11.02 9.65 -5.66
N PHE A 119 11.58 8.45 -5.68
CA PHE A 119 10.91 7.25 -6.20
C PHE A 119 11.28 5.98 -5.44
N SER A 120 10.47 4.95 -5.65
CA SER A 120 10.73 3.56 -5.30
C SER A 120 10.42 2.68 -6.52
N ILE A 121 11.37 1.87 -6.97
CA ILE A 121 11.22 0.96 -8.10
C ILE A 121 11.45 -0.49 -7.59
N PRO A 122 10.54 -1.43 -7.87
CA PRO A 122 10.71 -2.84 -7.50
C PRO A 122 11.94 -3.49 -8.14
N ARG A 123 12.44 -4.57 -7.52
CA ARG A 123 13.44 -5.45 -8.15
C ARG A 123 12.89 -6.00 -9.47
N GLY A 124 13.76 -6.11 -10.47
CA GLY A 124 13.40 -6.56 -11.83
C GLY A 124 12.87 -5.44 -12.74
N TRP A 125 12.40 -4.32 -12.18
CA TRP A 125 11.85 -3.23 -12.96
C TRP A 125 12.94 -2.28 -13.47
N ARG A 126 12.66 -1.72 -14.65
CA ARG A 126 13.38 -0.58 -15.23
C ARG A 126 12.38 0.47 -15.67
N VAL A 127 12.54 1.70 -15.17
CA VAL A 127 11.65 2.82 -15.45
C VAL A 127 12.44 3.95 -16.10
N ARG A 128 11.82 4.64 -17.06
CA ARG A 128 12.37 5.84 -17.70
C ARG A 128 11.45 7.04 -17.47
N PHE A 129 12.02 8.07 -16.86
CA PHE A 129 11.40 9.36 -16.59
C PHE A 129 11.80 10.34 -17.70
N TYR A 130 10.84 11.02 -18.32
CA TYR A 130 11.03 11.96 -19.42
C TYR A 130 10.68 13.38 -18.97
N VAL A 131 11.50 14.34 -19.36
CA VAL A 131 11.29 15.76 -19.04
C VAL A 131 10.04 16.29 -19.73
N ASP A 132 9.78 15.89 -20.97
CA ASP A 132 8.58 16.34 -21.68
C ASP A 132 7.46 15.31 -21.64
N LYS A 133 6.25 15.77 -21.94
CA LYS A 133 5.07 14.93 -22.19
C LYS A 133 5.28 14.02 -23.40
N ASN A 134 4.50 12.93 -23.43
CA ASN A 134 4.46 11.95 -24.51
C ASN A 134 5.79 11.26 -24.78
N PHE A 135 6.60 11.05 -23.73
CA PHE A 135 7.87 10.32 -23.76
C PHE A 135 8.93 11.00 -24.64
N ARG A 136 9.03 12.33 -24.55
CA ARG A 136 9.94 13.16 -25.34
C ARG A 136 10.96 13.88 -24.47
N GLY A 137 11.88 14.59 -25.12
CA GLY A 137 12.91 15.37 -24.45
C GLY A 137 13.98 14.51 -23.79
N ASP A 138 14.72 15.14 -22.88
CA ASP A 138 15.72 14.47 -22.05
C ASP A 138 15.06 13.43 -21.14
N TYR A 139 15.84 12.41 -20.75
CA TYR A 139 15.34 11.32 -19.94
C TYR A 139 16.33 10.78 -18.93
N TYR A 140 15.79 10.16 -17.88
CA TYR A 140 16.51 9.52 -16.81
C TYR A 140 16.01 8.10 -16.64
N THR A 141 16.89 7.10 -16.81
CA THR A 141 16.53 5.69 -16.61
C THR A 141 17.01 5.24 -15.23
N ARG A 142 16.15 4.54 -14.49
CA ARG A 142 16.46 3.99 -13.17
C ARG A 142 15.98 2.54 -13.10
N ASP A 143 16.83 1.71 -12.51
CA ASP A 143 16.49 0.35 -12.13
C ASP A 143 15.90 0.34 -10.71
N HIS A 144 15.78 -0.85 -10.13
CA HIS A 144 15.25 -1.04 -8.78
C HIS A 144 15.95 -0.22 -7.68
N GLY A 145 15.19 0.03 -6.61
CA GLY A 145 15.64 0.72 -5.40
C GLY A 145 14.85 1.99 -5.11
N SER A 146 15.16 2.61 -3.98
CA SER A 146 14.52 3.83 -3.49
C SER A 146 15.53 4.95 -3.40
N TYR A 147 15.33 6.00 -4.19
CA TYR A 147 16.28 7.12 -4.30
C TYR A 147 15.58 8.47 -4.43
N ASN A 148 16.30 9.54 -4.11
CA ASN A 148 15.91 10.89 -4.51
C ASN A 148 16.12 11.06 -6.02
N ALA A 149 15.36 11.96 -6.64
CA ALA A 149 15.48 12.30 -8.05
C ALA A 149 16.64 13.29 -8.31
N ASP A 150 17.79 13.09 -7.66
CA ASP A 150 18.91 14.04 -7.68
C ASP A 150 19.33 14.40 -9.11
N GLY A 151 19.22 15.69 -9.46
CA GLY A 151 19.55 16.25 -10.78
C GLY A 151 18.35 16.39 -11.73
N PHE A 152 17.20 15.82 -11.38
CA PHE A 152 15.98 15.85 -12.18
C PHE A 152 14.69 16.00 -11.35
N GLU A 153 14.80 16.53 -10.14
CA GLU A 153 13.66 16.89 -9.31
C GLU A 153 12.75 17.89 -10.03
N ASP A 154 11.45 17.72 -9.87
CA ASP A 154 10.42 18.66 -10.31
C ASP A 154 10.49 19.02 -11.81
N LYS A 155 10.92 18.07 -12.65
CA LYS A 155 11.09 18.25 -14.11
C LYS A 155 10.37 17.22 -14.98
N ILE A 156 9.79 16.19 -14.38
CA ILE A 156 9.31 15.01 -15.13
C ILE A 156 7.84 15.19 -15.49
N SER A 157 7.54 15.03 -16.78
CA SER A 157 6.19 15.14 -17.33
C SER A 157 5.62 13.84 -17.91
N SER A 158 6.45 12.82 -18.18
CA SER A 158 5.96 11.50 -18.60
C SER A 158 6.90 10.35 -18.21
N ILE A 159 6.36 9.14 -18.11
CA ILE A 159 7.07 7.98 -17.55
C ILE A 159 6.74 6.70 -18.33
N LYS A 160 7.76 5.91 -18.68
CA LYS A 160 7.61 4.56 -19.23
C LYS A 160 8.17 3.49 -18.31
N ILE A 161 7.43 2.39 -18.20
CA ILE A 161 7.91 1.14 -17.62
C ILE A 161 8.55 0.34 -18.77
N ILE A 162 9.88 0.25 -18.75
CA ILE A 162 10.65 -0.38 -19.82
C ILE A 162 10.59 -1.91 -19.69
N SER A 163 10.71 -2.42 -18.47
CA SER A 163 10.57 -3.84 -18.15
C SER A 163 10.12 -4.04 -16.70
N ARG A 164 9.51 -5.19 -16.44
CA ARG A 164 9.17 -5.73 -15.12
C ARG A 164 9.53 -7.20 -15.07
#